data_AF-A0A954H363-F1
#
_entry.id   AF-A0A954H363-F1
#
_cell.length_a   1.000
_cell.length_b   1.000
_cell.length_c   1.000
_cell.angle_alpha   90.00
_cell.angle_beta   90.00
_cell.angle_gamma   90.00
#
_symmetry.space_group_name_H-M   'P 1'
#
loop_
_entity.id
_entity.type
_entity.pdbx_description
1 polymer ?
#
loop_
_entity_poly.entity_id
_entity_poly.type
_entity_poly.pdbx_seq_one_letter_code
_entity_poly.pdbx_strand_id
1 'polypeptide(L)' 'MSEAAEMLGVCPNTIRSWGGNGKITEYRHPVNDYRMFKRKEIERLIKKMREPIPIRKSK' A
#
# COMPACT_ATOMS: atom_id res chain seq x y z
N MET A 1 -8.72 -1.18 5.58
CA MET A 1 -7.88 -2.04 4.71
C MET A 1 -8.49 -2.31 3.35
N SER A 2 -9.73 -2.80 3.28
CA SER A 2 -10.37 -3.23 2.01
C SER A 2 -10.45 -2.11 0.97
N GLU A 3 -10.83 -0.89 1.37
CA GLU A 3 -10.89 0.28 0.47
C GLU A 3 -9.53 0.58 -0.19
N ALA A 4 -8.43 0.52 0.56
CA ALA A 4 -7.10 0.75 0.02
C ALA A 4 -6.66 -0.34 -0.97
N ALA A 5 -7.03 -1.60 -0.69
CA ALA A 5 -6.77 -2.73 -1.58
C ALA A 5 -7.54 -2.60 -2.90
N GLU A 6 -8.81 -2.22 -2.82
CA GLU A 6 -9.67 -1.95 -3.99
C GLU A 6 -9.12 -0.81 -4.84
N MET A 7 -8.76 0.33 -4.22
CA MET A 7 -8.16 1.47 -4.93
C MET A 7 -6.84 1.13 -5.63
N LEU A 8 -6.05 0.22 -5.06
CA LEU A 8 -4.77 -0.21 -5.60
C LEU A 8 -4.89 -1.39 -6.58
N GLY A 9 -6.06 -2.02 -6.70
CA GLY A 9 -6.25 -3.21 -7.53
C GLY A 9 -5.45 -4.43 -7.03
N VAL A 10 -5.22 -4.54 -5.72
CA VAL A 10 -4.48 -5.64 -5.10
C VAL A 10 -5.31 -6.35 -4.05
N CYS A 11 -4.91 -7.56 -3.66
CA CYS A 11 -5.57 -8.28 -2.59
C CYS A 11 -5.32 -7.59 -1.22
N PRO A 12 -6.28 -7.61 -0.27
CA PRO A 12 -6.07 -7.06 1.08
C PRO A 12 -4.85 -7.64 1.82
N ASN A 13 -4.52 -8.90 1.56
CA ASN A 13 -3.34 -9.54 2.14
C ASN A 13 -2.02 -8.89 1.66
N THR A 14 -1.99 -8.38 0.43
CA THR A 14 -0.84 -7.64 -0.12
C THR A 14 -0.63 -6.34 0.64
N ILE A 15 -1.70 -5.59 0.91
CA ILE A 15 -1.64 -4.37 1.73
C ILE A 15 -1.13 -4.68 3.14
N ARG A 16 -1.60 -5.78 3.75
CA ARG A 16 -1.16 -6.23 5.09
C ARG A 16 0.33 -6.57 5.12
N SER A 17 0.81 -7.27 4.08
CA SER A 17 2.23 -7.60 3.93
C SER A 17 3.07 -6.34 3.75
N TRP A 18 2.60 -5.39 2.95
CA TRP A 18 3.33 -4.14 2.71
C TRP A 18 3.45 -3.28 3.96
N GLY A 19 2.38 -3.15 4.74
CA GLY A 19 2.47 -2.40 5.99
C GLY A 19 3.31 -3.11 7.06
N GLY A 20 3.24 -4.44 7.15
CA GLY A 20 4.15 -5.22 8.00
C GLY A 20 5.63 -5.10 7.61
N ASN A 21 5.90 -4.93 6.32
CA ASN A 21 7.24 -4.71 5.76
C ASN A 21 7.67 -3.23 5.73
N GLY A 22 6.87 -2.31 6.28
CA GLY A 22 7.17 -0.87 6.29
C GLY A 22 7.10 -0.19 4.91
N LYS A 23 6.53 -0.84 3.89
CA LYS A 23 6.35 -0.27 2.54
C LYS A 23 5.21 0.75 2.49
N ILE A 24 4.26 0.66 3.42
CA ILE A 24 3.18 1.62 3.62
C ILE A 24 3.08 1.91 5.11
N THR A 25 2.87 3.18 5.46
CA THR A 25 2.63 3.58 6.83
C THR A 25 1.26 3.10 7.29
N GLU A 26 1.23 2.22 8.30
CA GLU A 26 0.00 1.80 8.96
C GLU A 26 -0.29 2.68 10.17
N TYR A 27 -1.54 3.12 10.30
CA TYR A 27 -2.05 3.75 11.51
C TYR A 27 -3.01 2.77 12.17
N ARG A 28 -2.88 2.57 13.48
CA ARG A 28 -3.79 1.72 14.26
C ARG A 28 -4.82 2.58 14.95
N HIS A 29 -6.08 2.22 14.80
CA HIS A 29 -7.15 2.87 15.53
C HIS A 29 -7.05 2.51 17.02
N PRO A 30 -7.07 3.48 17.95
CA PRO A 30 -6.73 3.25 19.36
C PRO A 30 -7.72 2.33 20.10
N VAL A 31 -8.95 2.18 19.58
CA VAL A 31 -10.01 1.41 20.27
C VAL A 31 -10.13 -0.04 19.78
N ASN A 32 -9.77 -0.34 18.52
CA ASN A 32 -10.03 -1.66 17.91
C ASN A 32 -8.86 -2.18 17.06
N ASP A 33 -7.70 -1.53 17.15
CA ASP A 33 -6.48 -1.88 16.42
C ASP A 33 -6.66 -2.00 14.89
N TYR A 34 -7.73 -1.43 14.34
CA TYR A 34 -7.99 -1.50 12.91
C TYR A 34 -6.92 -0.73 12.14
N ARG A 35 -6.43 -1.35 11.06
CA ARG A 35 -5.39 -0.76 10.21
C ARG A 35 -6.01 0.26 9.26
N MET A 36 -5.59 1.50 9.44
CA MET A 36 -5.95 2.67 8.66
C MET A 36 -4.75 3.16 7.88
N PHE A 37 -5.02 3.74 6.71
CA PHE A 37 -4.01 4.30 5.82
C PHE A 37 -4.42 5.71 5.46
N LYS A 38 -3.45 6.62 5.33
CA LYS A 38 -3.73 7.97 4.82
C LYS A 38 -4.06 7.86 3.34
N ARG A 39 -5.21 8.41 2.93
CA ARG A 39 -5.64 8.44 1.52
C ARG A 39 -4.54 9.00 0.59
N LYS A 40 -3.91 10.12 0.98
CA LYS A 40 -2.78 10.73 0.25
C LYS A 40 -1.58 9.80 0.03
N GLU A 41 -1.38 8.81 0.89
CA GLU A 41 -0.31 7.82 0.74
C GLU A 41 -0.69 6.74 -0.27
N ILE A 42 -1.93 6.27 -0.21
CA ILE A 42 -2.49 5.34 -1.20
C ILE A 42 -2.47 5.96 -2.59
N GLU A 43 -2.91 7.22 -2.74
CA GLU A 43 -2.87 7.94 -4.03
C GLU A 43 -1.44 8.08 -4.59
N ARG A 44 -0.46 8.35 -3.71
CA ARG A 44 0.96 8.42 -4.10
C ARG A 44 1.46 7.07 -4.61
N LEU A 45 1.03 5.96 -4.00
CA LEU A 45 1.39 4.61 -4.44
C LEU A 45 0.75 4.28 -5.79
N ILE A 46 -0.53 4.62 -5.99
CA ILE A 46 -1.20 4.45 -7.29
C ILE A 46 -0.43 5.20 -8.38
N LYS A 47 0.00 6.43 -8.12
CA LYS A 47 0.80 7.21 -9.07
C LYS A 47 2.13 6.51 -9.40
N LYS A 48 2.85 6.01 -8.38
CA LYS A 48 4.11 5.28 -8.58
C LYS A 48 3.94 3.97 -9.35
N MET A 49 2.83 3.24 -9.17
CA MET A 49 2.58 1.99 -9.89
C MET A 49 2.29 2.18 -11.38
N ARG A 50 1.82 3.38 -11.77
CA ARG A 50 1.62 3.72 -13.19
C ARG A 50 2.94 4.01 -13.91
N GLU A 51 4.01 4.26 -13.18
CA GLU A 51 5.33 4.46 -13.77
C GLU A 51 5.99 3.09 -14.02
N PRO A 52 6.30 2.74 -15.28
CA PRO A 52 7.01 1.49 -15.55
C PRO A 52 8.38 1.54 -14.89
N ILE A 53 8.65 0.58 -14.00
CA ILE A 53 9.96 0.45 -13.38
C ILE A 53 10.90 -0.08 -14.47
N PRO A 54 11.97 0.66 -14.85
CA PRO A 54 12.92 0.16 -15.83
C PRO A 54 13.59 -1.10 -15.26
N ILE A 55 13.40 -2.22 -15.96
CA ILE A 55 14.07 -3.48 -15.63
C ILE A 55 15.56 -3.22 -15.84
N ARG A 56 16.33 -3.11 -14.76
CA ARG A 56 17.79 -3.08 -14.86
C ARG A 56 18.21 -4.39 -15.55
N LYS A 57 18.70 -4.30 -16.78
CA LYS A 57 19.36 -5.44 -17.43
C LYS A 57 20.53 -5.82 -16.53
N SER A 58 20.52 -7.04 -16.00
CA SER A 58 21.74 -7.61 -15.42
C SER A 58 22.80 -7.60 -16.50
N LYS A 59 23.97 -7.05 -16.19
CA LYS A 59 25.18 -7.21 -17.01
C LYS A 59 25.67 -8.64 -16.89
#